data_AF-A0A819BFM6-F1
#
_entry.id   AF-A0A819BFM6-F1
#
_cell.length_a   1.000
_cell.length_b   1.000
_cell.length_c   1.000
_cell.angle_alpha   90.00
_cell.angle_beta   90.00
_cell.angle_gamma   90.00
#
_symmetry.space_group_name_H-M   'P 1'
#
loop_
_entity.id
_entity.type
_entity.pdbx_description
1 polymer ?
#
loop_
_entity_poly.entity_id
_entity_poly.type
_entity_poly.pdbx_seq_one_letter_code
_entity_poly.pdbx_strand_id
1 'polypeptide(L)'
;MTSSKRSKLPCATCGKAIGIFTCRRCKKDFCSRHSIEHRQTLGKQMDEIIVDHDQLQQNLVDERQSMSTIRQVAEEARKLVVNNLNKHKNKITENIAHLTRQLNKACQDDDFDEIDLKEWLQKLNQLKSDLALSDMINIRHSHDTLITRLVVSITPTEVFGQVAGPIHIEDNGQIIVHGQPGTHGTARSVKESIQ
;
A
#
# COMPACT_ATOMS: atom_id res chain seq x y z
N MET A 1 -25.65 -74.53 -29.63
CA MET A 1 -26.32 -73.49 -28.83
C MET A 1 -25.77 -73.52 -27.40
N THR A 2 -24.83 -72.64 -27.05
CA THR A 2 -24.20 -72.62 -25.72
C THR A 2 -24.75 -71.45 -24.91
N SER A 3 -25.70 -71.75 -24.02
CA SER A 3 -26.28 -70.80 -23.07
C SER A 3 -25.24 -70.43 -22.00
N SER A 4 -24.63 -69.25 -22.14
CA SER A 4 -23.65 -68.74 -21.19
C SER A 4 -24.34 -68.13 -19.97
N LYS A 5 -24.44 -68.91 -18.89
CA LYS A 5 -24.94 -68.46 -17.59
C LYS A 5 -23.97 -67.43 -16.99
N ARG A 6 -24.23 -66.12 -17.16
CA ARG A 6 -23.57 -65.10 -16.35
C ARG A 6 -24.07 -65.21 -14.91
N SER A 7 -23.23 -65.73 -14.01
CA SER A 7 -23.44 -65.65 -12.56
C SER A 7 -23.55 -64.18 -12.16
N LYS A 8 -24.74 -63.72 -11.82
CA LYS A 8 -24.97 -62.33 -11.43
C LYS A 8 -24.38 -62.12 -10.03
N LEU A 9 -23.38 -61.24 -9.91
CA LEU A 9 -22.70 -60.95 -8.64
C LEU A 9 -23.59 -60.09 -7.72
N PRO A 10 -23.49 -60.23 -6.39
CA PRO A 10 -24.23 -59.40 -5.45
C PRO A 10 -23.69 -57.96 -5.44
N CYS A 11 -24.53 -57.00 -5.06
CA CYS A 11 -24.17 -55.60 -4.96
C CYS A 11 -23.04 -55.39 -3.94
N ALA A 12 -21.97 -54.71 -4.36
CA ALA A 12 -20.78 -54.43 -3.55
C ALA A 12 -21.03 -53.49 -2.35
N THR A 13 -22.11 -52.71 -2.36
CA THR A 13 -22.45 -51.77 -1.27
C THR A 13 -23.33 -52.43 -0.20
N CYS A 14 -24.32 -53.24 -0.59
CA CYS A 14 -25.28 -53.81 0.37
C CYS A 14 -25.26 -55.33 0.51
N GLY A 15 -24.58 -56.07 -0.38
CA GLY A 15 -24.46 -57.54 -0.36
C GLY A 15 -25.74 -58.34 -0.60
N LYS A 16 -26.92 -57.69 -0.56
CA LYS A 16 -28.23 -58.37 -0.56
C LYS A 16 -28.87 -58.48 -1.94
N ALA A 17 -28.83 -57.41 -2.71
CA ALA A 17 -29.46 -57.37 -4.03
C ALA A 17 -28.49 -57.81 -5.13
N ILE A 18 -29.01 -58.48 -6.16
CA ILE A 18 -28.22 -58.83 -7.35
C ILE A 18 -27.79 -57.54 -8.06
N GLY A 19 -26.52 -57.47 -8.42
CA GLY A 19 -25.97 -56.38 -9.22
C GLY A 19 -26.59 -56.35 -10.61
N ILE A 20 -27.12 -55.18 -11.00
CA ILE A 20 -27.67 -54.96 -12.35
C ILE A 20 -26.73 -54.10 -13.20
N PHE A 21 -25.80 -53.39 -12.55
CA PHE A 21 -24.86 -52.49 -13.19
C PHE A 21 -23.45 -52.75 -12.66
N THR A 22 -22.52 -52.99 -13.57
CA THR A 22 -21.09 -53.14 -13.24
C THR A 22 -20.35 -51.86 -13.61
N CYS A 23 -19.73 -51.20 -12.64
CA CYS A 23 -18.80 -50.11 -12.94
C CYS A 23 -17.46 -50.69 -13.38
N ARG A 24 -17.10 -50.54 -14.66
CA ARG A 24 -15.87 -51.14 -15.23
C ARG A 24 -14.59 -50.64 -14.57
N ARG A 25 -14.57 -49.37 -14.13
CA ARG A 25 -13.39 -48.74 -13.50
C ARG A 25 -13.26 -49.15 -12.04
N CYS A 26 -14.37 -49.20 -11.30
CA CYS A 26 -14.37 -49.65 -9.91
C CYS A 26 -14.33 -51.18 -9.76
N LYS A 27 -14.59 -51.93 -10.85
CA LYS A 27 -14.73 -53.40 -10.88
C LYS A 27 -15.71 -53.92 -9.83
N LYS A 28 -16.80 -53.18 -9.60
CA LYS A 28 -17.84 -53.47 -8.60
C LYS A 28 -19.21 -53.51 -9.26
N ASP A 29 -20.03 -54.43 -8.79
CA ASP A 29 -21.43 -54.57 -9.19
C ASP A 29 -22.34 -53.84 -8.20
N PHE A 30 -23.34 -53.14 -8.72
CA PHE A 30 -24.29 -52.36 -7.92
C PHE A 30 -25.72 -52.74 -8.28
N CYS A 31 -26.59 -52.78 -7.28
CA CYS A 31 -28.04 -52.81 -7.51
C CYS A 31 -28.50 -51.43 -8.03
N SER A 32 -29.74 -51.35 -8.51
CA SER A 32 -30.30 -50.12 -9.10
C SER A 32 -30.05 -48.88 -8.23
N ARG A 33 -30.40 -48.95 -6.94
CA ARG A 33 -30.25 -47.84 -6.00
C ARG A 33 -28.80 -47.40 -5.80
N HIS A 34 -27.92 -48.33 -5.41
CA HIS A 34 -26.51 -48.00 -5.14
C HIS A 34 -25.73 -47.61 -6.40
N SER A 35 -26.22 -47.96 -7.60
CA SER A 35 -25.64 -47.48 -8.86
C SER A 35 -25.94 -45.99 -9.10
N ILE A 36 -27.12 -45.51 -8.68
CA ILE A 36 -27.50 -44.10 -8.73
C ILE A 36 -26.71 -43.33 -7.67
N GLU A 37 -26.65 -43.82 -6.43
CA GLU A 37 -25.86 -43.20 -5.35
C GLU A 37 -24.37 -43.12 -5.70
N HIS A 38 -23.82 -44.16 -6.32
CA HIS A 38 -22.43 -44.15 -6.80
C HIS A 38 -22.20 -43.06 -7.86
N ARG A 39 -23.12 -42.92 -8.83
CA ARG A 39 -23.02 -41.83 -9.83
C ARG A 39 -23.20 -40.45 -9.21
N GLN A 40 -24.11 -40.30 -8.25
CA GLN A 40 -24.29 -39.04 -7.52
C GLN A 40 -23.04 -38.66 -6.73
N THR A 41 -22.39 -39.63 -6.10
CA THR A 41 -21.13 -39.41 -5.38
C THR A 41 -20.03 -38.95 -6.33
N LEU A 42 -19.89 -39.59 -7.49
CA LEU A 42 -18.94 -39.17 -8.52
C LEU A 42 -19.26 -37.77 -9.07
N GLY A 43 -20.54 -37.42 -9.22
CA GLY A 43 -20.97 -36.08 -9.59
C GLY A 43 -20.51 -35.03 -8.58
N LYS A 44 -20.78 -35.27 -7.29
CA LYS A 44 -20.32 -34.38 -6.21
C LYS A 44 -18.80 -34.21 -6.19
N GLN A 45 -18.06 -35.32 -6.34
CA GLN A 45 -16.60 -35.26 -6.40
C GLN A 45 -16.10 -34.45 -7.60
N MET A 46 -16.78 -34.53 -8.74
CA MET A 46 -16.44 -33.71 -9.91
C MET A 46 -16.73 -32.23 -9.65
N ASP A 47 -17.89 -31.92 -9.07
CA ASP A 47 -18.27 -30.55 -8.74
C ASP A 47 -17.27 -29.93 -7.75
N GLU A 48 -16.84 -30.69 -6.74
CA GLU A 48 -15.77 -30.29 -5.80
C GLU A 48 -14.45 -30.00 -6.53
N ILE A 49 -14.01 -30.88 -7.44
CA ILE A 49 -12.79 -30.66 -8.23
C ILE A 49 -12.90 -29.40 -9.10
N ILE A 50 -14.07 -29.12 -9.69
CA ILE A 50 -14.28 -27.92 -10.50
C ILE A 50 -14.19 -26.66 -9.63
N VAL A 51 -14.85 -26.66 -8.47
CA VAL A 51 -14.78 -25.55 -7.52
C VAL A 51 -13.34 -25.29 -7.07
N ASP A 52 -12.61 -26.34 -6.69
CA ASP A 52 -11.21 -26.23 -6.26
C ASP A 52 -10.30 -25.73 -7.39
N HIS A 53 -10.52 -26.22 -8.61
CA HIS A 53 -9.80 -25.76 -9.80
C HIS A 53 -10.03 -24.26 -10.05
N ASP A 54 -11.28 -23.82 -10.03
CA ASP A 54 -11.63 -22.42 -10.30
C ASP A 54 -11.10 -21.49 -9.21
N GLN A 55 -11.15 -21.93 -7.95
CA GLN A 55 -10.54 -21.21 -6.83
C GLN A 55 -9.03 -21.09 -7.00
N LEU A 56 -8.35 -22.16 -7.42
CA LEU A 56 -6.91 -22.13 -7.68
C LEU A 56 -6.57 -21.18 -8.83
N GLN A 57 -7.36 -21.19 -9.91
CA GLN A 57 -7.19 -20.25 -11.01
C GLN A 57 -7.34 -18.80 -10.55
N GLN A 58 -8.36 -18.50 -9.74
CA GLN A 58 -8.58 -17.17 -9.21
C GLN A 58 -7.42 -16.73 -8.31
N ASN A 59 -6.96 -17.60 -7.41
CA ASN A 59 -5.83 -17.31 -6.52
C ASN A 59 -4.57 -16.94 -7.31
N LEU A 60 -4.28 -17.66 -8.41
CA LEU A 60 -3.13 -17.36 -9.26
C LEU A 60 -3.24 -15.99 -9.96
N VAL A 61 -4.46 -15.60 -10.35
CA VAL A 61 -4.73 -14.26 -10.92
C VAL A 61 -4.50 -13.18 -9.86
N ASP A 62 -5.04 -13.38 -8.66
CA ASP A 62 -4.94 -12.43 -7.55
C ASP A 62 -3.49 -12.26 -7.08
N GLU A 63 -2.72 -13.34 -7.00
CA GLU A 63 -1.28 -13.30 -6.69
C GLU A 63 -0.51 -12.50 -7.74
N ARG A 64 -0.80 -12.72 -9.03
CA ARG A 64 -0.14 -12.00 -10.12
C ARG A 64 -0.45 -10.50 -10.06
N GLN A 65 -1.70 -10.15 -9.78
CA GLN A 65 -2.11 -8.76 -9.63
C GLN A 65 -1.43 -8.12 -8.41
N SER A 66 -1.41 -8.81 -7.27
CA SER A 66 -0.76 -8.34 -6.04
C SER A 66 0.73 -8.08 -6.24
N MET A 67 1.45 -8.99 -6.90
CA MET A 67 2.86 -8.79 -7.26
C MET A 67 3.06 -7.56 -8.14
N SER A 68 2.17 -7.33 -9.10
CA SER A 68 2.22 -6.15 -9.97
C SER A 68 2.02 -4.86 -9.18
N THR A 69 1.00 -4.82 -8.31
CA THR A 69 0.71 -3.66 -7.45
C THR A 69 1.87 -3.35 -6.51
N ILE A 70 2.44 -4.37 -5.85
CA ILE A 70 3.60 -4.21 -4.97
C ILE A 70 4.78 -3.59 -5.74
N ARG A 71 5.07 -4.09 -6.94
CA ARG A 71 6.14 -3.55 -7.79
C ARG A 71 5.90 -2.09 -8.17
N GLN A 72 4.67 -1.76 -8.54
CA GLN A 72 4.29 -0.40 -8.91
C GLN A 72 4.46 0.57 -7.74
N VAL A 73 3.90 0.25 -6.57
CA VAL A 73 4.00 1.10 -5.38
C VAL A 73 5.46 1.28 -4.95
N ALA A 74 6.25 0.21 -4.98
CA ALA A 74 7.68 0.29 -4.67
C ALA A 74 8.44 1.19 -5.65
N GLU A 75 8.08 1.17 -6.93
CA GLU A 75 8.70 1.99 -7.96
C GLU A 75 8.32 3.46 -7.84
N GLU A 76 7.04 3.75 -7.56
CA GLU A 76 6.57 5.10 -7.28
C GLU A 76 7.27 5.69 -6.05
N ALA A 77 7.42 4.91 -4.98
CA ALA A 77 8.15 5.32 -3.78
C ALA A 77 9.63 5.63 -4.08
N ARG A 78 10.32 4.77 -4.85
CA ARG A 78 11.70 5.01 -5.28
C ARG A 78 11.84 6.30 -6.08
N LYS A 79 10.96 6.52 -7.06
CA LYS A 79 10.94 7.74 -7.88
C LYS A 79 10.72 8.98 -7.02
N LEU A 80 9.79 8.91 -6.07
CA LEU A 80 9.52 10.03 -5.15
C LEU A 80 10.78 10.38 -4.34
N VAL A 81 11.46 9.39 -3.76
CA VAL A 81 12.70 9.59 -3.00
C VAL A 81 13.78 10.24 -3.87
N VAL A 82 14.08 9.67 -5.03
CA VAL A 82 15.12 10.18 -5.94
C VAL A 82 14.82 11.61 -6.40
N ASN A 83 13.55 11.89 -6.74
CA ASN A 83 13.15 13.22 -7.18
C ASN A 83 13.30 14.26 -6.08
N ASN A 84 12.95 13.92 -4.83
CA ASN A 84 13.12 14.85 -3.72
C ASN A 84 14.58 15.10 -3.38
N LEU A 85 15.41 14.05 -3.35
CA LEU A 85 16.85 14.20 -3.15
C LEU A 85 17.48 15.09 -4.23
N ASN A 86 17.10 14.89 -5.49
CA ASN A 86 17.57 15.72 -6.59
C ASN A 86 17.11 17.17 -6.48
N LYS A 87 15.84 17.41 -6.14
CA LYS A 87 15.31 18.77 -5.90
C LYS A 87 16.07 19.47 -4.77
N HIS A 88 16.28 18.78 -3.65
CA HIS A 88 17.00 19.32 -2.50
C HIS A 88 18.46 19.65 -2.86
N LYS A 89 19.15 18.71 -3.52
CA LYS A 89 20.51 18.89 -4.04
C LYS A 89 20.60 20.12 -4.95
N ASN A 90 19.68 20.26 -5.89
CA ASN A 90 19.67 21.39 -6.83
C ASN A 90 19.45 22.71 -6.09
N LYS A 91 18.51 22.77 -5.15
CA LYS A 91 18.25 23.96 -4.33
C LYS A 91 19.49 24.39 -3.53
N ILE A 92 20.18 23.45 -2.88
CA ILE A 92 21.42 23.74 -2.16
C ILE A 92 22.50 24.25 -3.12
N THR A 93 22.65 23.59 -4.28
CA THR A 93 23.64 23.99 -5.31
C THR A 93 23.39 25.41 -5.80
N GLU A 94 22.14 25.76 -6.09
CA GLU A 94 21.73 27.10 -6.51
C GLU A 94 22.00 28.14 -5.43
N ASN A 95 21.67 27.85 -4.17
CA ASN A 95 21.91 28.76 -3.04
C ASN A 95 23.41 29.00 -2.81
N ILE A 96 24.24 27.95 -2.91
CA ILE A 96 25.71 28.06 -2.81
C ILE A 96 26.25 28.93 -3.97
N ALA A 97 25.81 28.67 -5.20
CA ALA A 97 26.24 29.44 -6.37
C ALA A 97 25.80 30.91 -6.27
N HIS A 98 24.62 31.18 -5.71
CA HIS A 98 24.13 32.52 -5.45
C HIS A 98 24.97 33.24 -4.39
N LEU A 99 25.23 32.59 -3.24
CA LEU A 99 26.08 33.15 -2.19
C LEU A 99 27.50 33.44 -2.71
N THR A 100 28.06 32.53 -3.51
CA THR A 100 29.37 32.71 -4.15
C THR A 100 29.39 33.94 -5.04
N ARG A 101 28.32 34.18 -5.83
CA ARG A 101 28.21 35.39 -6.66
C ARG A 101 28.11 36.66 -5.83
N GLN A 102 27.34 36.66 -4.74
CA GLN A 102 27.24 37.80 -3.84
C GLN A 102 28.60 38.16 -3.23
N LEU A 103 29.30 37.17 -2.68
CA LEU A 103 30.62 37.35 -2.08
C LEU A 103 31.64 37.90 -3.09
N ASN A 104 31.71 37.29 -4.27
CA ASN A 104 32.64 37.74 -5.32
C ASN A 104 32.37 39.18 -5.77
N LYS A 105 31.08 39.56 -5.89
CA LYS A 105 30.69 40.91 -6.29
C LYS A 105 31.08 41.92 -5.21
N ALA A 106 30.72 41.67 -3.95
CA ALA A 106 31.06 42.56 -2.85
C ALA A 106 32.58 42.73 -2.69
N CYS A 107 33.37 41.67 -2.89
CA CYS A 107 34.83 41.77 -2.90
C CYS A 107 35.38 42.58 -4.09
N GLN A 108 34.72 42.56 -5.26
CA GLN A 108 35.15 43.34 -6.42
C GLN A 108 34.80 44.82 -6.29
N ASP A 109 33.61 45.09 -5.72
CA ASP A 109 33.08 46.44 -5.58
C ASP A 109 33.60 47.13 -4.29
N ASP A 110 34.32 46.39 -3.42
CA ASP A 110 34.75 46.79 -2.06
C ASP A 110 33.57 47.34 -1.23
N ASP A 111 32.40 46.76 -1.45
CA ASP A 111 31.09 47.22 -0.96
C ASP A 111 30.47 46.14 -0.09
N PHE A 112 30.85 46.15 1.19
CA PHE A 112 30.26 45.32 2.23
C PHE A 112 30.43 45.97 3.61
N ASP A 113 29.49 45.69 4.51
CA ASP A 113 29.57 46.11 5.91
C ASP A 113 29.42 44.93 6.89
N GLU A 114 29.37 45.24 8.19
CA GLU A 114 29.24 44.24 9.24
C GLU A 114 27.90 43.46 9.16
N ILE A 115 26.85 44.08 8.63
CA ILE A 115 25.54 43.46 8.45
C ILE A 115 25.64 42.40 7.36
N ASP A 116 26.23 42.74 6.21
CA ASP A 116 26.44 41.80 5.10
C ASP A 116 27.26 40.59 5.53
N LEU A 117 28.35 40.81 6.25
CA LEU A 117 29.21 39.75 6.78
C LEU A 117 28.44 38.82 7.72
N LYS A 118 27.59 39.38 8.60
CA LYS A 118 26.76 38.60 9.51
C LYS A 118 25.69 37.80 8.78
N GLU A 119 25.04 38.40 7.77
CA GLU A 119 24.04 37.72 6.94
C GLU A 119 24.64 36.55 6.15
N TRP A 120 25.79 36.76 5.50
CA TRP A 120 26.44 35.69 4.75
C TRP A 120 26.92 34.56 5.65
N LEU A 121 27.44 34.88 6.83
CA LEU A 121 27.81 33.88 7.83
C LEU A 121 26.59 33.06 8.28
N GLN A 122 25.45 33.71 8.51
CA GLN A 122 24.20 33.02 8.84
C GLN A 122 23.73 32.13 7.69
N LYS A 123 23.69 32.63 6.45
CA LYS A 123 23.32 31.87 5.25
C LYS A 123 24.25 30.66 5.04
N LEU A 124 25.55 30.82 5.28
CA LEU A 124 26.53 29.75 5.18
C LEU A 124 26.31 28.67 6.26
N ASN A 125 26.01 29.07 7.49
CA ASN A 125 25.67 28.13 8.57
C ASN A 125 24.36 27.40 8.29
N GLN A 126 23.35 28.08 7.75
CA GLN A 126 22.11 27.43 7.30
C GLN A 126 22.38 26.40 6.21
N LEU A 127 23.17 26.74 5.19
CA LEU A 127 23.52 25.79 4.12
C LEU A 127 24.30 24.58 4.64
N LYS A 128 25.17 24.75 5.65
CA LYS A 128 25.85 23.63 6.33
C LYS A 128 24.86 22.72 7.05
N SER A 129 23.87 23.28 7.73
CA SER A 129 22.81 22.52 8.40
C SER A 129 21.89 21.79 7.40
N ASP A 130 21.51 22.47 6.32
CA ASP A 130 20.72 21.89 5.23
C ASP A 130 21.47 20.73 4.55
N LEU A 131 22.80 20.82 4.44
CA LEU A 131 23.64 19.73 3.94
C LEU A 131 23.74 18.55 4.93
N ALA A 132 23.69 18.86 6.23
CA ALA A 132 23.85 17.88 7.31
C ALA A 132 22.58 17.04 7.59
N LEU A 133 21.42 17.42 7.04
CA LEU A 133 20.15 16.74 7.29
C LEU A 133 19.58 16.07 6.05
N SER A 134 19.66 14.74 6.09
CA SER A 134 18.85 13.77 5.34
C SER A 134 17.42 13.62 5.93
N ASP A 135 16.89 14.65 6.62
CA ASP A 135 15.61 14.58 7.35
C ASP A 135 14.37 14.81 6.47
N MET A 136 14.54 15.02 5.15
CA MET A 136 13.38 15.19 4.25
C MET A 136 12.56 13.92 4.03
N ILE A 137 13.08 12.74 4.39
CA ILE A 137 12.48 11.45 4.03
C ILE A 137 12.25 10.64 5.31
N ASN A 138 11.03 10.73 5.85
CA ASN A 138 10.62 9.94 6.98
C ASN A 138 9.94 8.66 6.48
N ILE A 139 10.66 7.54 6.55
CA ILE A 139 10.20 6.21 6.18
C ILE A 139 9.50 5.60 7.39
N ARG A 140 8.19 5.45 7.31
CA ARG A 140 7.35 4.87 8.37
C ARG A 140 6.78 3.53 7.93
N HIS A 141 6.54 2.66 8.90
CA HIS A 141 5.84 1.40 8.71
C HIS A 141 4.41 1.55 9.24
N SER A 142 3.40 1.33 8.40
CA SER A 142 2.02 1.15 8.87
C SER A 142 1.83 -0.33 9.18
N HIS A 143 1.48 -0.62 10.44
CA HIS A 143 1.27 -1.98 10.96
C HIS A 143 -0.17 -2.48 10.74
N ASP A 144 -0.96 -1.78 9.93
CA ASP A 144 -2.41 -1.99 9.86
C ASP A 144 -2.82 -3.19 8.98
N THR A 145 -1.86 -3.90 8.35
CA THR A 145 -2.13 -5.08 7.52
C THR A 145 -1.01 -6.12 7.57
N LEU A 146 -1.31 -7.37 7.12
CA LEU A 146 -0.35 -8.47 6.95
C LEU A 146 0.88 -8.12 6.09
N ILE A 147 0.77 -7.15 5.19
CA ILE A 147 1.90 -6.60 4.43
C ILE A 147 2.23 -5.22 5.00
N THR A 148 3.43 -5.07 5.55
CA THR A 148 3.87 -3.78 6.09
C THR A 148 3.99 -2.75 4.96
N ARG A 149 3.09 -1.76 4.95
CA ARG A 149 3.13 -0.68 3.97
C ARG A 149 4.20 0.32 4.38
N LEU A 150 5.23 0.46 3.54
CA LEU A 150 6.27 1.47 3.72
C LEU A 150 5.72 2.82 3.25
N VAL A 151 5.49 3.73 4.18
CA VAL A 151 4.97 5.07 3.92
C VAL A 151 6.14 6.04 3.96
N VAL A 152 6.44 6.64 2.82
CA VAL A 152 7.43 7.71 2.73
C VAL A 152 6.70 9.03 2.93
N SER A 153 6.91 9.65 4.07
CA SER A 153 6.38 10.99 4.38
C SER A 153 7.50 12.01 4.22
N ILE A 154 7.25 13.01 3.38
CA ILE A 154 8.12 14.17 3.25
C ILE A 154 7.56 15.21 4.20
N THR A 155 8.33 15.58 5.23
CA THR A 155 7.97 16.74 6.04
C THR A 155 8.19 17.98 5.17
N PRO A 156 7.13 18.75 4.85
CA PRO A 156 7.33 20.04 4.23
C PRO A 156 8.13 20.88 5.22
N THR A 157 9.27 21.43 4.76
CA THR A 157 9.92 22.52 5.48
C THR A 157 8.91 23.66 5.51
N GLU A 158 8.31 23.86 6.68
CA GLU A 158 7.28 24.83 7.04
C GLU A 158 6.96 25.90 5.97
N VAL A 159 5.81 25.76 5.32
CA VAL A 159 5.16 26.90 4.65
C VAL A 159 4.09 27.41 5.59
N PHE A 160 4.51 28.13 6.63
CA PHE A 160 3.58 28.94 7.40
C PHE A 160 3.22 30.17 6.57
N GLY A 161 2.15 30.04 5.78
CA GLY A 161 1.47 31.21 5.25
C GLY A 161 0.79 31.94 6.40
N GLN A 162 1.22 33.15 6.71
CA GLN A 162 0.41 34.09 7.49
C GLN A 162 -0.86 34.39 6.69
N VAL A 163 -2.00 33.84 7.10
CA VAL A 163 -3.30 34.24 6.56
C VAL A 163 -3.86 35.32 7.49
N ALA A 164 -3.72 36.58 7.09
CA ALA A 164 -4.43 37.69 7.69
C ALA A 164 -5.78 37.84 6.99
N GLY A 165 -6.85 37.37 7.62
CA GLY A 165 -8.22 37.47 7.14
C GLY A 165 -9.20 36.79 8.09
N PRO A 166 -10.52 37.03 7.96
CA PRO A 166 -11.52 36.30 8.73
C PRO A 166 -11.47 34.82 8.31
N ILE A 167 -10.94 33.98 9.18
CA ILE A 167 -10.79 32.53 8.95
C ILE A 167 -12.15 31.88 9.22
N HIS A 168 -12.71 31.22 8.21
CA HIS A 168 -13.89 30.38 8.35
C HIS A 168 -13.50 28.93 8.06
N ILE A 169 -13.68 28.04 9.03
CA ILE A 169 -13.43 26.59 8.88
C ILE A 169 -14.60 25.87 9.56
N GLU A 170 -15.30 25.02 8.81
CA GLU A 170 -16.34 24.12 9.30
C GLU A 170 -15.76 22.73 9.54
N ASP A 171 -15.99 22.16 10.73
CA ASP A 171 -16.15 20.71 10.91
C ASP A 171 -17.05 20.42 12.14
N ASN A 172 -17.91 19.43 12.03
CA ASN A 172 -19.20 19.27 12.73
C ASN A 172 -19.21 19.35 14.28
N GLY A 173 -19.57 20.50 14.86
CA GLY A 173 -20.68 20.50 15.84
C GLY A 173 -20.48 20.97 17.29
N GLN A 174 -19.37 21.60 17.71
CA GLN A 174 -19.38 22.44 18.93
C GLN A 174 -18.21 23.44 18.95
N ILE A 175 -18.56 24.74 18.99
CA ILE A 175 -17.61 25.87 19.03
C ILE A 175 -17.85 26.63 20.33
N ILE A 176 -16.83 26.83 21.16
CA ILE A 176 -16.83 27.90 22.16
C ILE A 176 -15.60 28.76 21.91
N VAL A 177 -15.84 29.97 21.39
CA VAL A 177 -14.82 31.02 21.32
C VAL A 177 -15.18 32.08 22.35
N HIS A 178 -14.28 32.30 23.30
CA HIS A 178 -14.34 33.46 24.19
C HIS A 178 -13.32 34.49 23.69
N GLY A 179 -13.77 35.57 23.06
CA GLY A 179 -12.90 36.66 22.64
C GLY A 179 -13.69 37.81 22.02
N GLN A 180 -13.51 39.02 22.55
CA GLN A 180 -14.15 40.24 22.05
C GLN A 180 -13.60 40.65 20.67
N PRO A 181 -14.38 41.41 19.87
CA PRO A 181 -13.99 41.84 18.53
C PRO A 181 -12.72 42.71 18.59
N GLY A 182 -11.70 42.33 17.83
CA GLY A 182 -10.45 43.11 17.69
C GLY A 182 -9.20 42.45 18.27
N THR A 183 -9.28 41.23 18.78
CA THR A 183 -8.09 40.48 19.27
C THR A 183 -7.66 39.41 18.26
N HIS A 184 -6.35 39.34 17.98
CA HIS A 184 -5.76 38.28 17.18
C HIS A 184 -5.80 36.96 17.96
N GLY A 185 -6.66 36.03 17.53
CA GLY A 185 -6.67 34.66 18.05
C GLY A 185 -5.61 33.82 17.33
N THR A 186 -4.71 33.17 18.08
CA THR A 186 -3.83 32.14 17.54
C THR A 186 -4.47 30.78 17.81
N ALA A 187 -4.97 30.11 16.76
CA ALA A 187 -5.47 28.75 16.90
C ALA A 187 -4.30 27.77 16.92
N ARG A 188 -4.13 27.04 18.04
CA ARG A 188 -3.25 25.87 18.11
C ARG A 188 -4.14 24.63 18.09
N SER A 189 -4.11 23.88 17.00
CA SER A 189 -4.67 22.53 16.98
C SER A 189 -3.59 21.57 17.48
N VAL A 190 -3.85 20.92 18.62
CA VAL A 190 -3.17 19.66 18.98
C VAL A 190 -3.99 18.56 18.35
N LYS A 191 -3.45 17.90 17.33
CA LYS A 191 -4.08 16.69 16.79
C LYS A 191 -3.72 15.54 17.73
N GLU A 192 -4.43 15.44 18.84
CA GLU A 192 -4.54 14.19 19.56
C GLU A 192 -5.44 13.27 18.74
N SER A 193 -4.92 12.12 18.35
CA SER A 193 -5.73 11.03 17.83
C SER A 193 -5.37 9.81 18.66
N ILE A 194 -6.21 9.58 19.68
CA ILE A 194 -6.30 8.34 20.42
C ILE A 194 -7.08 7.34 19.54
N GLN A 195 -6.53 6.13 19.45
CA GLN A 195 -6.98 4.86 18.85
C GLN A 195 -8.29 4.81 18.06
#